data_AF-A0A9X1LVU5-F1
#
_entry.id   AF-A0A9X1LVU5-F1
#
_cell.length_a   1.000
_cell.length_b   1.000
_cell.length_c   1.000
_cell.angle_alpha   90.00
_cell.angle_beta   90.00
_cell.angle_gamma   90.00
#
_symmetry.space_group_name_H-M   'P 1'
#
loop_
_entity.id
_entity.type
_entity.pdbx_description
1 polymer ?
#
loop_
_entity_poly.entity_id
_entity_poly.type
_entity_poly.pdbx_seq_one_letter_code
_entity_poly.pdbx_strand_id
1 'polypeptide(L)'
;MFDPTPTTSPAQELAIVARELAVIGDRIADAVTNARGLSAATDWQAKAATAYHEKADAWAGAVSSLLCLAETARLDAARARDRVALQEAAPDLQLFAPAARR
;
A
#
# COMPACT_ATOMS: atom_id res chain seq x y z
N MET A 1 16.08 -14.33 33.10
CA MET A 1 16.52 -14.58 31.73
C MET A 1 15.73 -13.62 30.85
N PHE A 2 16.35 -12.51 30.44
CA PHE A 2 15.69 -11.47 29.65
C PHE A 2 15.75 -11.93 28.20
N ASP A 3 14.60 -12.24 27.61
CA ASP A 3 14.51 -12.58 26.20
C ASP A 3 14.49 -11.24 25.44
N PRO A 4 15.53 -10.87 24.68
CA PRO A 4 15.44 -9.67 23.85
C PRO A 4 14.46 -10.01 22.73
N THR A 5 13.21 -9.54 22.84
CA THR A 5 12.33 -9.48 21.69
C THR A 5 13.11 -8.79 20.57
N PRO A 6 13.23 -9.40 19.38
CA PRO A 6 13.86 -8.72 18.26
C PRO A 6 13.10 -7.42 18.05
N THR A 7 13.77 -6.30 18.29
CA THR A 7 13.22 -4.98 18.00
C THR A 7 13.24 -4.90 16.49
N THR A 8 12.10 -5.16 15.86
CA THR A 8 11.92 -5.02 14.42
C THR A 8 12.46 -3.65 14.01
N SER A 9 13.38 -3.61 13.04
CA SER A 9 13.97 -2.33 12.66
C SER A 9 12.89 -1.45 12.02
N PRO A 10 12.96 -0.12 12.14
CA PRO A 10 11.99 0.76 11.48
C PRO A 10 11.89 0.53 9.96
N ALA A 11 12.96 0.09 9.31
CA ALA A 11 12.92 -0.33 7.90
C ALA A 11 12.07 -1.61 7.69
N GLN A 12 12.17 -2.58 8.59
CA GLN A 12 11.33 -3.79 8.55
C GLN A 12 9.86 -3.47 8.80
N GLU A 13 9.54 -2.57 9.72
CA GLU A 13 8.17 -2.11 9.97
C GLU A 13 7.57 -1.42 8.73
N LEU A 14 8.31 -0.52 8.09
CA LEU A 14 7.87 0.15 6.86
C LEU A 14 7.70 -0.85 5.70
N ALA A 15 8.49 -1.92 5.64
CA ALA A 15 8.30 -2.99 4.67
C ALA A 15 7.00 -3.77 4.91
N ILE A 16 6.64 -4.02 6.17
CA ILE A 16 5.37 -4.66 6.54
C ILE A 16 4.20 -3.75 6.12
N VAL A 17 4.26 -2.46 6.46
CA VAL A 17 3.22 -1.48 6.08
C VAL A 17 3.05 -1.41 4.56
N ALA A 18 4.14 -1.35 3.79
CA ALA A 18 4.07 -1.32 2.33
C ALA A 18 3.43 -2.60 1.75
N ARG A 19 3.71 -3.76 2.35
CA ARG A 19 3.09 -5.03 1.95
C ARG A 19 1.59 -5.06 2.27
N GLU A 20 1.19 -4.61 3.45
CA GLU A 20 -0.23 -4.56 3.83
C GLU A 20 -1.02 -3.59 2.95
N LEU A 21 -0.45 -2.43 2.62
CA LEU A 21 -1.05 -1.49 1.68
C LEU A 21 -1.23 -2.08 0.28
N ALA A 22 -0.27 -2.89 -0.19
CA ALA A 22 -0.42 -3.61 -1.46
C ALA A 22 -1.60 -4.59 -1.44
N VAL A 23 -1.71 -5.41 -0.37
CA VAL A 23 -2.82 -6.36 -0.21
C VAL A 23 -4.17 -5.65 -0.15
N ILE A 24 -4.24 -4.50 0.52
CA ILE A 24 -5.44 -3.67 0.57
C ILE A 24 -5.76 -3.14 -0.84
N GLY A 25 -4.75 -2.67 -1.59
CA GLY A 25 -4.90 -2.24 -2.97
C GLY A 25 -5.49 -3.32 -3.88
N ASP A 26 -4.99 -4.54 -3.80
CA ASP A 26 -5.51 -5.67 -4.59
C ASP A 26 -6.99 -5.95 -4.29
N ARG A 27 -7.38 -5.97 -3.00
CA ARG A 27 -8.78 -6.18 -2.58
C ARG A 27 -9.70 -5.06 -3.06
N ILE A 28 -9.21 -3.82 -3.07
CA ILE A 28 -9.94 -2.65 -3.57
C ILE A 28 -10.14 -2.77 -5.09
N ALA A 29 -9.11 -3.20 -5.83
CA ALA A 29 -9.19 -3.41 -7.27
C ALA A 29 -10.20 -4.52 -7.65
N ASP A 30 -10.22 -5.62 -6.89
CA ASP A 30 -11.19 -6.70 -7.06
C ASP A 30 -12.63 -6.20 -6.79
N ALA A 31 -12.83 -5.40 -5.73
CA ALA A 31 -14.12 -4.82 -5.41
C ALA A 31 -14.65 -3.90 -6.53
N VAL A 32 -13.78 -3.04 -7.11
CA VAL A 32 -14.13 -2.18 -8.26
C VAL A 32 -14.48 -3.02 -9.49
N THR A 33 -13.70 -4.06 -9.76
CA THR A 33 -13.94 -4.95 -10.91
C THR A 33 -15.28 -5.65 -10.78
N ASN A 34 -15.60 -6.18 -9.59
CA ASN A 34 -16.89 -6.79 -9.31
C ASN A 34 -18.05 -5.80 -9.42
N ALA A 35 -17.89 -4.57 -8.92
CA ALA A 35 -18.90 -3.52 -9.04
C ALA A 35 -19.24 -3.22 -10.51
N ARG A 36 -18.20 -3.05 -11.34
CA ARG A 36 -18.33 -2.79 -12.78
C ARG A 36 -18.91 -3.99 -13.52
N GLY A 37 -18.55 -5.21 -13.14
CA GLY A 37 -19.11 -6.43 -13.68
C GLY A 37 -20.62 -6.56 -13.41
N LEU A 38 -21.04 -6.34 -12.17
CA LEU A 38 -22.46 -6.29 -11.78
C LEU A 38 -23.23 -5.19 -12.52
N SER A 39 -22.60 -4.02 -12.68
CA SER A 39 -23.13 -2.89 -13.44
C SER A 39 -23.41 -3.26 -14.89
N ALA A 40 -22.46 -3.94 -15.57
CA ALA A 40 -22.56 -4.31 -16.98
C ALA A 40 -23.45 -5.53 -17.28
N ALA A 41 -23.60 -6.46 -16.33
CA ALA A 41 -24.25 -7.75 -16.56
C ALA A 41 -25.79 -7.71 -16.57
N THR A 42 -26.41 -6.57 -16.26
CA THR A 42 -27.85 -6.53 -16.01
C THR A 42 -28.55 -5.56 -16.95
N ASP A 43 -29.57 -6.05 -17.65
CA ASP A 43 -30.38 -5.29 -18.59
C ASP A 43 -31.45 -4.50 -17.80
N TRP A 44 -31.05 -3.35 -17.27
CA TRP A 44 -31.77 -2.62 -16.22
C TRP A 44 -32.89 -1.71 -16.79
N GLN A 45 -34.08 -2.25 -17.05
CA GLN A 45 -35.24 -1.45 -17.51
C GLN A 45 -36.11 -0.85 -16.39
N ALA A 46 -35.88 -1.22 -15.12
CA ALA A 46 -36.66 -0.73 -13.98
C ALA A 46 -35.98 0.46 -13.26
N LYS A 47 -36.77 1.43 -12.79
CA LYS A 47 -36.25 2.63 -12.11
C LYS A 47 -35.38 2.34 -10.87
N ALA A 48 -35.69 1.25 -10.15
CA ALA A 48 -34.90 0.78 -9.01
C ALA A 48 -33.52 0.21 -9.41
N ALA A 49 -33.45 -0.39 -10.60
CA ALA A 49 -32.24 -0.93 -11.18
C ALA A 49 -31.28 0.16 -11.65
N THR A 50 -31.81 1.23 -12.25
CA THR A 50 -31.02 2.44 -12.60
C THR A 50 -30.42 3.10 -11.35
N ALA A 51 -31.19 3.22 -10.27
CA ALA A 51 -30.70 3.79 -9.01
C ALA A 51 -29.63 2.92 -8.32
N TYR A 52 -29.69 1.60 -8.50
CA TYR A 52 -28.63 0.70 -8.03
C TYR A 52 -27.34 0.86 -8.86
N HIS A 53 -27.47 0.98 -10.18
CA HIS A 53 -26.36 1.21 -11.10
C HIS A 53 -25.62 2.52 -10.78
N GLU A 54 -26.33 3.64 -10.63
CA GLU A 54 -25.71 4.93 -10.26
C GLU A 54 -24.94 4.85 -8.94
N LYS A 55 -25.48 4.14 -7.95
CA LYS A 55 -24.80 3.90 -6.67
C LYS A 55 -23.59 3.00 -6.82
N ALA A 56 -23.67 1.95 -7.65
CA ALA A 56 -22.57 1.03 -7.90
C ALA A 56 -21.40 1.75 -8.63
N ASP A 57 -21.70 2.60 -9.59
CA ASP A 57 -20.70 3.40 -10.31
C ASP A 57 -20.08 4.47 -9.42
N ALA A 58 -20.89 5.18 -8.62
CA ALA A 58 -20.38 6.15 -7.65
C ALA A 58 -19.50 5.46 -6.59
N TRP A 59 -19.89 4.28 -6.12
CA TRP A 59 -19.08 3.48 -5.22
C TRP A 59 -17.78 3.03 -5.89
N ALA A 60 -17.82 2.54 -7.13
CA ALA A 60 -16.61 2.18 -7.87
C ALA A 60 -15.65 3.36 -8.05
N GLY A 61 -16.17 4.57 -8.29
CA GLY A 61 -15.39 5.80 -8.32
C GLY A 61 -14.73 6.12 -6.98
N ALA A 62 -15.49 6.09 -5.89
CA ALA A 62 -14.96 6.32 -4.54
C ALA A 62 -13.88 5.29 -4.16
N VAL A 63 -14.12 4.01 -4.44
CA VAL A 63 -13.17 2.92 -4.17
C VAL A 63 -11.91 3.05 -5.03
N SER A 64 -12.02 3.50 -6.28
CA SER A 64 -10.85 3.79 -7.13
C SER A 64 -9.99 4.94 -6.58
N SER A 65 -10.59 5.94 -5.92
CA SER A 65 -9.83 7.00 -5.26
C SER A 65 -9.03 6.49 -4.06
N LEU A 66 -9.60 5.55 -3.30
CA LEU A 66 -8.92 4.88 -2.19
C LEU A 66 -7.74 4.04 -2.69
N LEU A 67 -7.85 3.39 -3.84
CA LEU A 67 -6.73 2.67 -4.47
C LEU A 67 -5.56 3.61 -4.75
N CYS A 68 -5.85 4.78 -5.32
CA CYS A 68 -4.83 5.79 -5.63
C CYS A 68 -4.10 6.27 -4.35
N LEU A 69 -4.85 6.50 -3.27
CA LEU A 69 -4.29 6.88 -1.97
C LEU A 69 -3.44 5.75 -1.36
N ALA A 70 -3.91 4.51 -1.43
CA ALA A 70 -3.17 3.34 -0.93
C ALA A 70 -1.84 3.15 -1.68
N GLU A 71 -1.86 3.30 -3.01
CA GLU A 71 -0.66 3.19 -3.83
C GLU A 71 0.34 4.33 -3.55
N THR A 72 -0.17 5.55 -3.36
CA THR A 72 0.66 6.70 -2.95
C THR A 72 1.33 6.44 -1.59
N ALA A 73 0.56 6.00 -0.59
CA ALA A 73 1.09 5.67 0.72
C ALA A 73 2.12 4.52 0.67
N ARG A 74 1.90 3.52 -0.18
CA ARG A 74 2.85 2.41 -0.40
C ARG A 74 4.18 2.90 -0.96
N LEU A 75 4.14 3.77 -1.97
CA LEU A 75 5.34 4.37 -2.57
C LEU A 75 6.10 5.23 -1.55
N ASP A 76 5.40 6.00 -0.73
CA ASP A 76 6.03 6.83 0.29
C ASP A 76 6.63 6.01 1.43
N ALA A 77 5.96 4.92 1.85
CA ALA A 77 6.51 3.97 2.80
C ALA A 77 7.78 3.29 2.26
N ALA A 78 7.81 2.90 0.99
CA ALA A 78 9.00 2.33 0.35
C ALA A 78 10.16 3.33 0.32
N ARG A 79 9.91 4.59 -0.05
CA ARG A 79 10.92 5.66 -0.02
C ARG A 79 11.43 5.94 1.40
N ALA A 80 10.55 5.93 2.40
CA ALA A 80 10.93 6.11 3.79
C ALA A 80 11.82 4.95 4.26
N ARG A 81 11.45 3.71 3.94
CA ARG A 81 12.24 2.52 4.24
C ARG A 81 13.64 2.62 3.66
N ASP A 82 13.75 2.97 2.38
CA ASP A 82 15.06 3.02 1.71
C ASP A 82 15.97 4.09 2.32
N ARG A 83 15.40 5.23 2.76
CA ARG A 83 16.14 6.26 3.52
C ARG A 83 16.61 5.74 4.89
N VAL A 84 15.75 5.04 5.62
CA VAL A 84 16.09 4.46 6.93
C VAL A 84 17.16 3.39 6.78
N ALA A 85 17.03 2.48 5.81
CA ALA A 85 18.00 1.43 5.55
C ALA A 85 19.39 2.00 5.23
N LEU A 86 19.46 3.11 4.49
CA LEU A 86 20.72 3.82 4.23
C LEU A 86 21.33 4.40 5.51
N GLN A 87 20.51 4.95 6.40
CA GLN A 87 20.95 5.48 7.70
C GLN A 87 21.43 4.36 8.62
N GLU A 88 20.73 3.23 8.65
CA GLU A 88 21.09 2.04 9.43
C GLU A 88 22.40 1.41 8.94
N ALA A 89 22.69 1.44 7.62
CA ALA A 89 23.92 0.91 7.04
C ALA A 89 25.13 1.88 7.12
N ALA A 90 24.90 3.16 7.43
CA ALA A 90 25.95 4.18 7.48
C ALA A 90 27.09 3.89 8.49
N PRO A 91 26.83 3.37 9.72
CA PRO A 91 27.88 3.02 10.67
C PRO A 91 28.78 1.90 10.17
N ASP A 92 28.19 0.87 9.53
CA ASP A 92 28.95 -0.26 8.97
C ASP A 92 29.84 0.22 7.81
N LEU A 93 29.32 1.08 6.93
CA LEU A 93 30.10 1.66 5.83
C LEU A 93 31.29 2.53 6.32
N GLN A 94 31.16 3.20 7.46
CA GLN A 94 32.26 3.94 8.08
C GLN A 94 33.33 3.03 8.68
N LEU A 95 32.97 1.84 9.15
CA LEU A 95 33.90 0.84 9.68
C LEU A 95 34.84 0.27 8.60
N PHE A 96 34.40 0.27 7.34
CA PHE A 96 35.18 -0.19 6.19
C PHE A 96 35.89 0.95 5.44
N ALA A 97 35.75 2.21 5.86
CA ALA A 97 36.46 3.32 5.26
C ALA A 97 37.96 3.23 5.64
N PRO A 98 38.90 3.25 4.67
CA PRO A 98 40.32 3.19 4.98
C PRO A 98 40.69 4.40 5.83
N ALA A 99 41.33 4.16 6.99
CA ALA A 99 41.86 5.21 7.83
C ALA A 99 42.81 6.08 6.99
N ALA A 100 42.35 7.28 6.62
CA ALA A 100 43.16 8.26 5.94
C ALA A 100 44.32 8.62 6.88
N ARG A 101 45.47 7.99 6.65
CA ARG A 101 46.71 8.27 7.37
C ARG A 101 47.10 9.71 7.04
N ARG A 102 47.12 10.57 8.06
CA ARG A 102 47.88 11.81 8.05
C ARG A 102 49.38 11.51 8.12
#